data_AF-A0A181ZCB5-F1
#
_entry.id   AF-A0A181ZCB5-F1
#
_cell.length_a   1.000
_cell.length_b   1.000
_cell.length_c   1.000
_cell.angle_alpha   90.00
_cell.angle_beta   90.00
_cell.angle_gamma   90.00
#
_symmetry.space_group_name_H-M   'P 1'
#
loop_
_entity.id
_entity.type
_entity.pdbx_description
1 polymer ?
#
loop_
_entity_poly.entity_id
_entity_poly.type
_entity_poly.pdbx_seq_one_letter_code
_entity_poly.pdbx_strand_id
1 'polypeptide(L)'
;MAHTSARRTTRCTGDLVLLLLGIAARTTLATVFLLAVWAALPAALDWRVTTVVSDSMAPAVRTGDVVAAMPIEPGTASVGQVLLVEDPDHEDRQRLHRLERVETDGALRLRGDANPEPDRTAVDADTVLGVGVLRFPVVGLPSVWLRSGDWVQLAATGLGVIALVLLGRVDRDLRTGVPCRRCGTPRWDLHTTVVRTGPDAPGGTSLALPLAATVALVAIAATTAGAGFSGSTTSDAALGTTDSFPCFHRGAAGAALAWDFAERGGSTALDSSGNGRDGLLGAGAARTNGSCTENPFVTFSDGSSQSAVVHTTSSTTAPPTFAVELWFRTDRPQGRLFGFTGTPTGTTGAYDRNFYVGTDGRLVFGVWDTSVAKVVQSPGRIDDGTWHHAVGQFTAGRLELHVDGVLAASRTDVLTAVSYNGYWRAGHGRIESTWPNPPTDPTFVGAIDSVRVHHGTLSPAQITARFAAGR
;
A
#
# COMPACT_ATOMS: atom_id res chain seq x y z
N MET A 1 43.14 -37.78 -61.81
CA MET A 1 42.97 -37.02 -60.54
C MET A 1 41.79 -36.08 -60.70
N ALA A 2 40.61 -36.47 -60.23
CA ALA A 2 39.43 -35.60 -60.23
C ALA A 2 39.36 -34.91 -58.86
N HIS A 3 39.55 -33.59 -58.81
CA HIS A 3 39.37 -32.80 -57.61
C HIS A 3 37.87 -32.71 -57.28
N THR A 4 37.41 -33.54 -56.35
CA THR A 4 36.06 -33.47 -55.81
C THR A 4 35.96 -32.23 -54.90
N SER A 5 35.50 -31.11 -55.46
CA SER A 5 35.19 -29.90 -54.68
C SER A 5 34.00 -30.18 -53.76
N ALA A 6 34.26 -30.35 -52.46
CA ALA A 6 33.23 -30.56 -51.45
C ALA A 6 32.32 -29.32 -51.34
N ARG A 7 31.07 -29.43 -51.82
CA ARG A 7 30.05 -28.38 -51.68
C ARG A 7 29.53 -28.38 -50.25
N ARG A 8 29.92 -27.39 -49.43
CA ARG A 8 29.32 -27.16 -48.11
C ARG A 8 28.03 -26.35 -48.25
N THR A 9 26.90 -26.97 -47.91
CA THR A 9 25.63 -26.27 -47.67
C THR A 9 25.71 -25.61 -46.29
N THR A 10 25.76 -24.27 -46.25
CA THR A 10 25.64 -23.51 -45.00
C THR A 10 24.32 -22.76 -45.02
N ARG A 11 23.50 -22.94 -43.98
CA ARG A 11 22.32 -22.08 -43.79
C ARG A 11 22.83 -20.67 -43.55
N CYS A 12 22.27 -19.69 -44.26
CA CYS A 12 22.58 -18.30 -43.99
C CYS A 12 21.91 -17.93 -42.66
N THR A 13 22.62 -18.11 -41.54
CA THR A 13 22.23 -17.55 -40.23
C THR A 13 22.41 -16.03 -40.17
N GLY A 14 22.89 -15.44 -41.28
CA GLY A 14 23.19 -14.04 -41.40
C GLY A 14 21.93 -13.19 -41.33
N ASP A 15 21.98 -12.19 -40.45
CA ASP A 15 21.09 -11.05 -40.36
C ASP A 15 19.98 -11.09 -39.29
N LEU A 16 19.69 -12.24 -38.69
CA LEU A 16 18.79 -12.29 -37.53
C LEU A 16 19.35 -11.48 -36.35
N VAL A 17 20.66 -11.60 -36.09
CA VAL A 17 21.32 -10.85 -35.00
C VAL A 17 21.27 -9.34 -35.26
N LEU A 18 21.49 -8.90 -36.50
CA LEU A 18 21.45 -7.49 -36.88
C LEU A 18 20.03 -6.92 -36.81
N LEU A 19 19.03 -7.71 -37.19
CA LEU A 19 17.62 -7.37 -37.05
C LEU A 19 17.22 -7.22 -35.56
N LEU A 20 17.57 -8.19 -34.72
CA LEU A 20 17.29 -8.15 -33.28
C LEU A 20 17.97 -6.95 -32.61
N LEU A 21 19.22 -6.66 -32.98
CA LEU A 21 19.98 -5.50 -32.50
C LEU A 21 19.31 -4.18 -32.91
N GLY A 22 18.89 -4.06 -34.18
CA GLY A 22 18.21 -2.88 -34.70
C GLY A 22 16.83 -2.67 -34.09
N ILE A 23 16.08 -3.74 -33.83
CA ILE A 23 14.80 -3.68 -33.10
C ILE A 23 15.03 -3.24 -31.66
N ALA A 24 15.93 -3.90 -30.93
CA ALA A 24 16.22 -3.60 -29.53
C ALA A 24 16.64 -2.13 -29.35
N ALA A 25 17.54 -1.62 -30.20
CA ALA A 25 17.98 -0.23 -30.13
C ALA A 25 16.83 0.77 -30.37
N ARG A 26 15.96 0.50 -31.36
CA ARG A 26 14.79 1.34 -31.63
C ARG A 26 13.74 1.27 -30.52
N THR A 27 13.50 0.10 -29.95
CA THR A 27 12.59 -0.05 -28.81
C THR A 27 13.12 0.69 -27.59
N THR A 28 14.41 0.60 -27.29
CA THR A 28 15.02 1.35 -26.17
C THR A 28 14.89 2.86 -26.37
N LEU A 29 15.23 3.36 -27.57
CA LEU A 29 15.07 4.79 -27.88
C LEU A 29 13.62 5.26 -27.78
N ALA A 30 12.67 4.48 -28.32
CA ALA A 30 11.26 4.79 -28.24
C ALA A 30 10.73 4.78 -26.80
N THR A 31 11.16 3.83 -25.97
CA THR A 31 10.81 3.77 -24.54
C THR A 31 11.35 4.98 -23.78
N VAL A 32 12.63 5.34 -23.97
CA VAL A 32 13.22 6.52 -23.31
C VAL A 32 12.50 7.80 -23.74
N PHE A 33 12.23 7.95 -25.04
CA PHE A 33 11.46 9.08 -25.55
C PHE A 33 10.05 9.14 -24.96
N LEU A 34 9.34 8.01 -24.94
CA LEU A 34 8.00 7.93 -24.40
C LEU A 34 7.97 8.25 -22.89
N LEU A 35 8.95 7.78 -22.12
CA LEU A 35 9.10 8.11 -20.70
C LEU A 35 9.33 9.61 -20.48
N ALA A 36 10.18 10.25 -21.30
CA ALA A 36 10.40 11.69 -21.24
C ALA A 36 9.13 12.49 -21.58
N VAL A 37 8.38 12.06 -22.60
CA VAL A 37 7.08 12.65 -22.95
C VAL A 37 6.08 12.48 -21.81
N TRP A 38 6.00 11.29 -21.21
CA TRP A 38 5.13 11.02 -20.07
C TRP A 38 5.50 11.84 -18.82
N ALA A 39 6.79 12.06 -18.57
CA ALA A 39 7.26 12.91 -17.47
C ALA A 39 6.91 14.39 -17.69
N ALA A 40 6.82 14.83 -18.94
CA ALA A 40 6.45 16.20 -19.29
C ALA A 40 4.94 16.43 -19.39
N LEU A 41 4.14 15.37 -19.62
CA LEU A 41 2.70 15.46 -19.82
C LEU A 41 1.94 16.16 -18.68
N PRO A 42 2.24 15.92 -17.38
CA PRO A 42 1.56 16.63 -16.30
C PRO A 42 1.71 18.16 -16.36
N ALA A 43 2.81 18.67 -16.92
CA ALA A 43 2.99 20.11 -17.08
C ALA A 43 1.95 20.74 -18.03
N ALA A 44 1.37 19.95 -18.95
CA ALA A 44 0.27 20.40 -19.80
C ALA A 44 -1.09 20.42 -19.06
N LEU A 45 -1.18 19.80 -17.88
CA LEU A 45 -2.36 19.73 -17.02
C LEU A 45 -2.27 20.70 -15.83
N ASP A 46 -1.41 21.73 -15.92
CA ASP A 46 -1.13 22.70 -14.86
C ASP A 46 -0.50 22.08 -13.59
N TRP A 47 0.08 20.88 -13.70
CA TRP A 47 0.84 20.28 -12.60
C TRP A 47 2.28 20.80 -12.60
N ARG A 48 2.87 20.88 -11.40
CA ARG A 48 4.25 21.31 -11.21
C ARG A 48 5.20 20.12 -11.37
N VAL A 49 6.00 20.13 -12.42
CA VAL A 49 7.00 19.09 -12.67
C VAL A 49 8.37 19.60 -12.23
N THR A 50 8.98 18.94 -11.25
CA THR A 50 10.28 19.32 -10.68
C THR A 50 11.25 18.14 -10.65
N THR A 51 12.55 18.44 -10.73
CA THR A 51 13.62 17.42 -10.63
C THR A 51 14.20 17.44 -9.24
N VAL A 52 14.28 16.27 -8.61
CA VAL A 52 14.84 16.09 -7.27
C VAL A 52 16.36 16.11 -7.36
N VAL A 53 16.96 17.04 -6.61
CA VAL A 53 18.41 17.30 -6.61
C VAL A 53 19.11 16.82 -5.34
N SER A 54 18.36 16.41 -4.30
CA SER A 54 18.88 15.97 -3.01
C SER A 54 18.21 14.68 -2.53
N ASP A 55 18.93 13.89 -1.73
CA ASP A 55 18.45 12.62 -1.15
C ASP A 55 17.69 12.78 0.18
N SER A 56 17.16 13.95 0.50
CA SER A 56 16.40 14.19 1.75
C SER A 56 15.11 13.37 1.85
N MET A 57 14.59 12.91 0.71
CA MET A 57 13.40 12.05 0.61
C MET A 57 13.74 10.57 0.37
N ALA A 58 15.00 10.17 0.52
CA ALA A 58 15.40 8.77 0.37
C ALA A 58 14.86 7.91 1.54
N PRO A 59 14.49 6.63 1.30
CA PRO A 59 14.62 5.87 0.05
C PRO A 59 13.48 6.08 -0.95
N ALA A 60 12.40 6.77 -0.57
CA ALA A 60 11.15 6.86 -1.33
C ALA A 60 11.28 7.69 -2.62
N VAL A 61 12.01 8.81 -2.56
CA VAL A 61 12.35 9.65 -3.72
C VAL A 61 13.85 9.96 -3.65
N ARG A 62 14.55 9.79 -4.78
CA ARG A 62 16.00 9.92 -4.86
C ARG A 62 16.40 11.02 -5.83
N THR A 63 17.64 11.46 -5.70
CA THR A 63 18.26 12.40 -6.64
C THR A 63 18.20 11.86 -8.06
N GLY A 64 17.81 12.72 -9.01
CA GLY A 64 17.63 12.36 -10.41
C GLY A 64 16.21 11.93 -10.78
N ASP A 65 15.32 11.79 -9.80
CA ASP A 65 13.90 11.55 -10.06
C ASP A 65 13.20 12.84 -10.48
N VAL A 66 12.21 12.71 -11.36
CA VAL A 66 11.27 13.80 -11.68
C VAL A 66 9.97 13.53 -10.92
N VAL A 67 9.45 14.54 -10.23
CA VAL A 67 8.18 14.45 -9.50
C VAL A 67 7.19 15.43 -10.11
N ALA A 68 5.98 14.96 -10.39
CA ALA A 68 4.86 15.81 -10.77
C ALA A 68 3.92 16.01 -9.58
N ALA A 69 3.75 17.27 -9.19
CA ALA A 69 2.89 17.69 -8.11
C ALA A 69 1.58 18.29 -8.65
N MET A 70 0.46 17.73 -8.21
CA MET A 70 -0.88 18.18 -8.54
C MET A 70 -1.27 19.35 -7.63
N PRO A 71 -1.78 20.47 -8.17
CA PRO A 71 -2.25 21.59 -7.36
C PRO A 71 -3.38 21.15 -6.42
N ILE A 72 -3.40 21.70 -5.20
CA ILE A 72 -4.45 21.46 -4.22
C ILE A 72 -4.95 22.78 -3.64
N GLU A 73 -6.18 22.78 -3.11
CA GLU A 73 -6.71 23.93 -2.40
C GLU A 73 -6.00 24.09 -1.04
N PRO A 74 -5.73 25.32 -0.60
CA PRO A 74 -5.12 25.56 0.72
C PRO A 74 -5.93 24.90 1.84
N GLY A 75 -5.26 24.14 2.71
CA GLY A 75 -5.89 23.47 3.86
C GLY A 75 -6.49 22.09 3.59
N THR A 76 -6.46 21.59 2.35
CA THR A 76 -6.90 20.20 2.04
C THR A 76 -5.77 19.18 2.14
N ALA A 77 -4.56 19.61 2.51
CA ALA A 77 -3.42 18.71 2.66
C ALA A 77 -3.61 17.80 3.89
N SER A 78 -3.44 16.49 3.70
CA SER A 78 -3.56 15.51 4.78
C SER A 78 -2.18 15.05 5.25
N VAL A 79 -2.04 14.82 6.56
CA VAL A 79 -0.81 14.28 7.16
C VAL A 79 -0.38 13.00 6.42
N GLY A 80 0.92 12.90 6.12
CA GLY A 80 1.54 11.80 5.38
C GLY A 80 1.73 12.06 3.88
N GLN A 81 1.13 13.11 3.30
CA GLN A 81 1.31 13.48 1.89
C GLN A 81 2.68 14.09 1.62
N VAL A 82 3.24 13.87 0.43
CA VAL A 82 4.48 14.55 -0.03
C VAL A 82 4.08 15.86 -0.70
N LEU A 83 4.48 16.98 -0.12
CA LEU A 83 4.13 18.32 -0.59
C LEU A 83 5.31 18.97 -1.31
N LEU A 84 5.03 19.60 -2.44
CA LEU A 84 5.93 20.53 -3.10
C LEU A 84 5.57 21.94 -2.63
N VAL A 85 6.51 22.60 -1.99
CA VAL A 85 6.34 23.95 -1.42
C VAL A 85 7.47 24.86 -1.86
N GLU A 86 7.25 26.17 -1.78
CA GLU A 86 8.34 27.14 -1.85
C GLU A 86 9.22 27.01 -0.59
N ASP A 87 10.54 27.08 -0.77
CA ASP A 87 11.49 26.90 0.34
C ASP A 87 11.53 28.17 1.20
N PRO A 88 11.04 28.13 2.46
CA PRO A 88 10.99 29.32 3.31
C PRO A 88 12.39 29.81 3.71
N ASP A 89 13.41 28.96 3.59
CA ASP A 89 14.80 29.32 3.92
C ASP A 89 15.55 29.88 2.70
N HIS A 90 15.00 29.74 1.47
CA HIS A 90 15.61 30.20 0.22
C HIS A 90 14.53 30.62 -0.80
N GLU A 91 14.38 31.93 -1.03
CA GLU A 91 13.30 32.53 -1.85
C GLU A 91 13.19 32.03 -3.32
N ASP A 92 14.21 31.36 -3.86
CA ASP A 92 14.21 30.84 -5.25
C ASP A 92 14.25 29.30 -5.34
N ARG A 93 13.95 28.60 -4.25
CA ARG A 93 14.00 27.14 -4.21
C ARG A 93 12.65 26.54 -3.88
N GLN A 94 12.48 25.31 -4.36
CA GLN A 94 11.33 24.49 -4.00
C GLN A 94 11.82 23.38 -3.10
N ARG A 95 10.99 23.01 -2.12
CA ARG A 95 11.24 21.92 -1.21
C ARG A 95 10.15 20.88 -1.38
N LEU A 96 10.57 19.62 -1.45
CA LEU A 96 9.67 18.48 -1.57
C LEU A 96 9.83 17.61 -0.32
N HIS A 97 8.89 17.68 0.62
CA HIS A 97 8.95 16.93 1.89
C HIS A 97 7.58 16.37 2.29
N ARG A 98 7.57 15.38 3.20
CA ARG A 98 6.33 14.77 3.70
C ARG A 98 5.71 15.63 4.80
N LEU A 99 4.40 15.85 4.75
CA LEU A 99 3.66 16.50 5.82
C LEU A 99 3.63 15.59 7.04
N GLU A 100 4.28 16.01 8.13
CA GLU A 100 4.34 15.24 9.37
C GLU A 100 3.17 15.61 10.30
N ARG A 101 2.88 16.90 10.44
CA ARG A 101 1.79 17.40 11.27
C ARG A 101 1.34 18.79 10.84
N VAL A 102 0.12 19.14 11.21
CA VAL A 102 -0.42 20.50 11.12
C VAL A 102 -0.33 21.13 12.50
N GLU A 103 0.25 22.32 12.58
CA GLU A 103 0.43 23.11 13.80
C GLU A 103 -0.90 23.76 14.22
N THR A 104 -0.99 24.25 15.46
CA THR A 104 -2.23 24.87 16.01
C THR A 104 -2.65 26.17 15.32
N ASP A 105 -1.71 26.84 14.66
CA ASP A 105 -1.94 28.05 13.84
C ASP A 105 -2.32 27.72 12.38
N GLY A 106 -2.36 26.44 12.01
CA GLY A 106 -2.63 25.98 10.65
C GLY A 106 -1.38 25.84 9.78
N ALA A 107 -0.19 26.15 10.30
CA ALA A 107 1.06 25.97 9.57
C ALA A 107 1.40 24.48 9.40
N LEU A 108 2.08 24.15 8.31
CA LEU A 108 2.43 22.79 7.91
C LEU A 108 3.86 22.48 8.33
N ARG A 109 4.03 21.44 9.15
CA ARG A 109 5.36 20.93 9.51
C ARG A 109 5.75 19.81 8.56
N LEU A 110 6.76 20.07 7.74
CA LEU A 110 7.26 19.10 6.78
C LEU A 110 8.50 18.37 7.31
N ARG A 111 8.74 17.18 6.78
CA ARG A 111 9.91 16.37 7.09
C ARG A 111 10.34 15.55 5.87
N GLY A 112 11.64 15.59 5.58
CA GLY A 112 12.24 14.68 4.61
C GLY A 112 12.28 13.25 5.14
N ASP A 113 11.97 12.25 4.30
CA ASP A 113 11.95 10.84 4.69
C ASP A 113 13.30 10.34 5.23
N ALA A 114 14.41 10.93 4.77
CA ALA A 114 15.76 10.62 5.24
C ALA A 114 16.18 11.44 6.48
N ASN A 115 15.42 12.48 6.84
CA ASN A 115 15.77 13.40 7.91
C ASN A 115 15.31 12.84 9.27
N PRO A 116 16.17 12.84 10.31
CA PRO A 116 15.81 12.36 11.64
C PRO A 116 14.87 13.32 12.39
N GLU A 117 14.95 14.61 12.07
CA GLU A 117 14.16 15.68 12.68
C GLU A 117 13.27 16.36 11.64
N PRO A 118 12.11 16.92 12.04
CA PRO A 118 11.28 17.74 11.17
C PRO A 118 11.97 19.04 10.77
N ASP A 119 11.53 19.64 9.66
CA ASP A 119 12.04 20.92 9.21
C ASP A 119 11.80 22.01 10.27
N ARG A 120 12.81 22.84 10.51
CA ARG A 120 12.77 23.87 11.57
C ARG A 120 11.74 24.96 11.29
N THR A 121 11.58 25.32 10.04
CA THR A 121 10.66 26.36 9.58
C THR A 121 9.35 25.70 9.17
N ALA A 122 8.24 26.12 9.80
CA ALA A 122 6.91 25.70 9.37
C ALA A 122 6.51 26.46 8.10
N VAL A 123 5.67 25.85 7.28
CA VAL A 123 5.31 26.35 5.95
C VAL A 123 3.82 26.68 5.94
N ASP A 124 3.44 27.86 5.49
CA ASP A 124 2.03 28.24 5.41
C ASP A 124 1.31 27.47 4.29
N ALA A 125 0.02 27.18 4.50
CA ALA A 125 -0.75 26.34 3.59
C ALA A 125 -0.98 26.97 2.19
N ASP A 126 -0.78 28.28 2.05
CA ASP A 126 -0.88 29.04 0.80
C ASP A 126 0.37 28.94 -0.08
N THR A 127 1.54 28.65 0.52
CA THR A 127 2.81 28.43 -0.20
C THR A 127 2.95 27.01 -0.78
N VAL A 128 1.91 26.17 -0.61
CA VAL A 128 1.87 24.81 -1.14
C VAL A 128 1.57 24.86 -2.63
N LEU A 129 2.55 24.47 -3.43
CA LEU A 129 2.44 24.43 -4.89
C LEU A 129 1.68 23.18 -5.38
N GLY A 130 1.66 22.11 -4.58
CA GLY A 130 0.89 20.92 -4.85
C GLY A 130 1.33 19.68 -4.08
N VAL A 131 0.59 18.60 -4.24
CA VAL A 131 0.91 17.27 -3.69
C VAL A 131 1.64 16.47 -4.76
N GLY A 132 2.82 15.94 -4.44
CA GLY A 132 3.52 15.00 -5.31
C GLY A 132 2.69 13.72 -5.50
N VAL A 133 2.32 13.41 -6.74
CA VAL A 133 1.50 12.22 -7.08
C VAL A 133 2.28 11.22 -7.93
N LEU A 134 3.04 11.72 -8.91
CA LEU A 134 3.79 10.89 -9.86
C LEU A 134 5.30 11.10 -9.67
N ARG A 135 6.06 10.02 -9.75
CA ARG A 135 7.52 9.99 -9.74
C ARG A 135 8.00 9.24 -10.98
N PHE A 136 8.94 9.83 -11.70
CA PHE A 136 9.63 9.23 -12.84
C PHE A 136 11.10 9.08 -12.47
N PRO A 137 11.54 7.88 -12.06
CA PRO A 137 12.89 7.71 -11.57
C PRO A 137 13.92 7.93 -12.65
N VAL A 138 15.07 8.44 -12.25
CA VAL A 138 16.28 8.62 -13.08
C VAL A 138 16.15 9.50 -14.35
N VAL A 139 14.94 9.88 -14.75
CA VAL A 139 14.67 10.71 -15.95
C VAL A 139 15.33 12.10 -15.84
N GLY A 140 15.47 12.62 -14.63
CA GLY A 140 16.05 13.94 -14.36
C GLY A 140 17.57 13.95 -14.24
N LEU A 141 18.24 12.80 -14.25
CA LEU A 141 19.70 12.71 -14.07
C LEU A 141 20.51 13.60 -15.04
N PRO A 142 20.21 13.69 -16.35
CA PRO A 142 20.93 14.59 -17.24
C PRO A 142 20.85 16.06 -16.80
N SER A 143 19.70 16.48 -16.28
CA SER A 143 19.49 17.83 -15.76
C SER A 143 20.28 18.06 -14.46
N VAL A 144 20.36 17.05 -13.60
CA VAL A 144 21.17 17.09 -12.37
C VAL A 144 22.65 17.21 -12.72
N TRP A 145 23.18 16.36 -13.61
CA TRP A 145 24.58 16.41 -14.04
C TRP A 145 24.96 17.73 -14.71
N LEU A 146 24.07 18.28 -15.52
CA LEU A 146 24.28 19.58 -16.16
C LEU A 146 24.41 20.71 -15.12
N ARG A 147 23.61 20.67 -14.04
CA ARG A 147 23.67 21.68 -12.97
C ARG A 147 24.82 21.45 -12.00
N SER A 148 25.19 20.19 -11.72
CA SER A 148 26.29 19.85 -10.83
C SER A 148 27.66 19.89 -11.50
N GLY A 149 27.71 20.02 -12.84
CA GLY A 149 28.94 20.05 -13.61
C GLY A 149 29.57 18.68 -13.87
N ASP A 150 28.79 17.59 -13.77
CA ASP A 150 29.26 16.24 -14.09
C ASP A 150 29.22 15.99 -15.61
N TRP A 151 30.17 16.61 -16.31
CA TRP A 151 30.29 16.52 -17.76
C TRP A 151 30.64 15.11 -18.25
N VAL A 152 31.26 14.28 -17.40
CA VAL A 152 31.68 12.92 -17.76
C VAL A 152 30.45 12.04 -17.94
N GLN A 153 29.54 12.02 -16.97
CA GLN A 153 28.31 11.24 -17.07
C GLN A 153 27.43 11.74 -18.21
N LEU A 154 27.30 13.05 -18.37
CA LEU A 154 26.53 13.65 -19.46
C LEU A 154 27.07 13.24 -20.84
N ALA A 155 28.39 13.32 -21.05
CA ALA A 155 29.03 12.92 -22.30
C ALA A 155 28.89 11.41 -22.56
N ALA A 156 29.05 10.58 -21.53
CA ALA A 156 28.89 9.13 -21.64
C ALA A 156 27.45 8.74 -22.05
N THR A 157 26.44 9.34 -21.42
CA THR A 157 25.03 9.12 -21.78
C THR A 157 24.74 9.60 -23.21
N GLY A 158 25.26 10.76 -23.61
CA GLY A 158 25.15 11.26 -24.98
C GLY A 158 25.75 10.30 -26.02
N LEU A 159 26.95 9.77 -25.75
CA LEU A 159 27.59 8.76 -26.59
C LEU A 159 26.78 7.47 -26.66
N GLY A 160 26.18 7.04 -25.55
CA GLY A 160 25.27 5.89 -25.50
C GLY A 160 24.04 6.06 -26.41
N VAL A 161 23.40 7.24 -26.39
CA VAL A 161 22.28 7.55 -27.27
C VAL A 161 22.71 7.56 -28.73
N ILE A 162 23.86 8.16 -29.05
CA ILE A 162 24.42 8.14 -30.41
C ILE A 162 24.66 6.70 -30.89
N ALA A 163 25.23 5.86 -30.03
CA ALA A 163 25.45 4.44 -30.33
C ALA A 163 24.14 3.71 -30.61
N LEU A 164 23.09 3.91 -29.79
CA LEU A 164 21.76 3.35 -30.03
C LEU A 164 21.16 3.81 -31.36
N VAL A 165 21.30 5.08 -31.72
CA VAL A 165 20.83 5.61 -33.01
C VAL A 165 21.56 4.95 -34.18
N LEU A 166 22.87 4.74 -34.07
CA LEU A 166 23.65 4.03 -35.08
C LEU A 166 23.24 2.55 -35.19
N LEU A 167 23.07 1.88 -34.05
CA LEU A 167 22.63 0.47 -33.97
C LEU A 167 21.22 0.28 -34.56
N GLY A 168 20.30 1.22 -34.30
CA GLY A 168 18.95 1.22 -34.87
C GLY A 168 18.90 1.39 -36.40
N ARG A 169 20.04 1.64 -37.05
CA ARG A 169 20.18 1.71 -38.52
C ARG A 169 20.87 0.49 -39.13
N VAL A 170 21.41 -0.43 -38.33
CA VAL A 170 22.19 -1.59 -38.82
C VAL A 170 21.33 -2.57 -39.63
N ASP A 171 20.02 -2.62 -39.37
CA ASP A 171 19.04 -3.41 -40.10
C ASP A 171 18.39 -2.67 -41.28
N ARG A 172 18.88 -1.48 -41.65
CA ARG A 172 18.32 -0.68 -42.75
C ARG A 172 18.32 -1.45 -44.07
N ASP A 173 19.45 -2.06 -44.43
CA ASP A 173 19.59 -2.85 -45.65
C ASP A 173 18.62 -4.06 -45.67
N LEU A 174 18.26 -4.59 -44.49
CA LEU A 174 17.25 -5.64 -44.34
C LEU A 174 15.84 -5.12 -44.61
N ARG A 175 15.50 -3.98 -44.03
CA ARG A 175 14.18 -3.32 -44.20
C ARG A 175 13.95 -2.81 -45.63
N THR A 176 15.01 -2.40 -46.33
CA THR A 176 14.93 -1.91 -47.71
C THR A 176 15.01 -3.02 -48.76
N GLY A 177 15.07 -4.30 -48.35
CA GLY A 177 15.04 -5.44 -49.27
C GLY A 177 16.31 -5.64 -50.09
N VAL A 178 17.46 -5.13 -49.63
CA VAL A 178 18.73 -5.30 -50.34
C VAL A 178 19.20 -6.77 -50.20
N PRO A 179 19.57 -7.45 -51.31
CA PRO A 179 20.03 -8.84 -51.27
C PRO A 179 21.26 -9.02 -50.37
N CYS A 180 21.41 -10.20 -49.77
CA CYS A 180 22.55 -10.47 -48.89
C CYS A 180 23.89 -10.36 -49.63
N ARG A 181 24.80 -9.50 -49.15
CA ARG A 181 26.13 -9.30 -49.78
C ARG A 181 26.97 -10.59 -49.86
N ARG A 182 26.70 -11.60 -49.02
CA ARG A 182 27.45 -12.87 -49.01
C ARG A 182 26.89 -13.94 -49.95
N CYS A 183 25.59 -13.92 -50.24
CA CYS A 183 24.91 -15.03 -50.95
C CYS A 183 23.89 -14.60 -52.01
N GLY A 184 23.64 -13.29 -52.17
CA GLY A 184 22.78 -12.74 -53.23
C GLY A 184 21.28 -13.00 -53.09
N THR A 185 20.84 -13.71 -52.04
CA THR A 185 19.43 -14.06 -51.85
C THR A 185 18.62 -12.95 -51.17
N PRO A 186 17.30 -12.83 -51.48
CA PRO A 186 16.37 -12.01 -50.72
C PRO A 186 16.29 -12.53 -49.28
N ARG A 187 16.58 -11.67 -48.32
CA ARG A 187 16.85 -12.04 -46.91
C ARG A 187 15.61 -12.45 -46.08
N TRP A 188 14.42 -12.46 -46.69
CA TRP A 188 13.16 -12.88 -46.05
C TRP A 188 12.87 -14.38 -46.22
N ASP A 189 13.68 -15.11 -46.99
CA ASP A 189 13.56 -16.55 -47.19
C ASP A 189 14.61 -17.31 -46.35
N LEU A 190 14.20 -17.75 -45.15
CA LEU A 190 15.02 -18.52 -44.22
C LEU A 190 15.23 -19.99 -44.66
N HIS A 191 14.58 -20.42 -45.74
CA HIS A 191 14.53 -21.82 -46.17
C HIS A 191 15.37 -22.09 -47.42
N THR A 192 15.81 -21.06 -48.14
CA THR A 192 16.64 -21.22 -49.33
C THR A 192 18.09 -21.59 -49.00
N THR A 193 18.51 -22.76 -49.46
CA THR A 193 19.90 -23.23 -49.43
C THR A 193 20.67 -22.62 -50.59
N VAL A 194 21.70 -21.79 -50.30
CA VAL A 194 22.55 -21.20 -51.33
C VAL A 194 23.78 -22.07 -51.59
N VAL A 195 24.08 -22.34 -52.86
CA VAL A 195 25.30 -23.03 -53.28
C VAL A 195 26.37 -21.98 -53.60
N ARG A 196 27.42 -21.92 -52.79
CA ARG A 196 28.57 -21.02 -53.02
C ARG A 196 29.49 -21.61 -54.10
N THR A 197 29.74 -20.88 -55.18
CA THR A 197 30.77 -21.22 -56.19
C THR A 197 31.80 -20.09 -56.26
N GLY A 198 32.88 -20.17 -55.47
CA GLY A 198 33.99 -19.23 -55.53
C GLY A 198 34.95 -19.36 -54.34
N PRO A 199 36.26 -19.13 -54.53
CA PRO A 199 37.28 -19.38 -53.51
C PRO A 199 37.16 -18.39 -52.33
N ASP A 200 37.40 -18.91 -51.13
CA ASP A 200 37.27 -18.19 -49.86
C ASP A 200 38.20 -16.97 -49.80
N ALA A 201 37.61 -15.77 -49.67
CA ALA A 201 38.32 -14.62 -49.13
C ALA A 201 38.23 -14.66 -47.58
N PRO A 202 39.35 -14.62 -46.85
CA PRO A 202 39.33 -14.50 -45.40
C PRO A 202 39.08 -13.04 -45.03
N GLY A 203 37.89 -12.74 -44.55
CA GLY A 203 37.55 -11.45 -43.94
C GLY A 203 36.26 -11.67 -43.15
N GLY A 204 36.25 -11.60 -41.83
CA GLY A 204 36.92 -10.66 -40.96
C GLY A 204 35.84 -10.18 -39.99
N THR A 205 36.24 -10.02 -38.73
CA THR A 205 35.48 -9.49 -37.59
C THR A 205 34.34 -10.36 -37.03
N SER A 206 34.76 -11.21 -36.10
CA SER A 206 34.09 -11.52 -34.84
C SER A 206 33.21 -10.39 -34.30
N LEU A 207 31.91 -10.44 -34.60
CA LEU A 207 30.86 -9.63 -33.96
C LEU A 207 30.46 -10.18 -32.58
N ALA A 208 31.40 -10.82 -31.86
CA ALA A 208 31.16 -11.34 -30.51
C ALA A 208 31.32 -10.25 -29.41
N LEU A 209 31.94 -9.12 -29.74
CA LEU A 209 32.22 -8.04 -28.79
C LEU A 209 31.12 -6.98 -28.56
N PRO A 210 30.14 -6.71 -29.46
CA PRO A 210 29.06 -5.78 -29.12
C PRO A 210 27.98 -6.44 -28.26
N LEU A 211 27.82 -7.77 -28.26
CA LEU A 211 26.72 -8.46 -27.57
C LEU A 211 26.79 -8.29 -26.04
N ALA A 212 27.99 -8.40 -25.45
CA ALA A 212 28.20 -8.28 -24.00
C ALA A 212 28.03 -6.82 -23.52
N ALA A 213 28.49 -5.84 -24.31
CA ALA A 213 28.31 -4.42 -23.99
C ALA A 213 26.84 -3.98 -24.11
N THR A 214 26.07 -4.55 -25.04
CA THR A 214 24.63 -4.24 -25.20
C THR A 214 23.75 -4.87 -24.13
N VAL A 215 24.06 -6.06 -23.62
CA VAL A 215 23.29 -6.65 -22.50
C VAL A 215 23.52 -5.84 -21.21
N ALA A 216 24.74 -5.32 -20.99
CA ALA A 216 25.03 -4.44 -19.87
C ALA A 216 24.30 -3.09 -19.95
N LEU A 217 24.25 -2.43 -21.12
CA LEU A 217 23.56 -1.14 -21.27
C LEU A 217 22.02 -1.26 -21.18
N VAL A 218 21.44 -2.35 -21.72
CA VAL A 218 19.99 -2.62 -21.62
C VAL A 218 19.61 -3.04 -20.19
N ALA A 219 20.46 -3.79 -19.48
CA ALA A 219 20.22 -4.14 -18.08
C ALA A 219 20.32 -2.94 -17.12
N ILE A 220 21.18 -1.95 -17.40
CA ILE A 220 21.27 -0.72 -16.59
C ILE A 220 20.05 0.20 -16.80
N ALA A 221 19.50 0.26 -18.03
CA ALA A 221 18.28 1.03 -18.31
C ALA A 221 16.98 0.32 -17.87
N ALA A 222 16.93 -1.02 -17.93
CA ALA A 222 15.73 -1.80 -17.60
C ALA A 222 15.54 -2.06 -16.10
N THR A 223 16.56 -1.82 -15.26
CA THR A 223 16.45 -2.07 -13.80
C THR A 223 16.05 -0.84 -12.98
N THR A 224 15.86 0.33 -13.59
CA THR A 224 15.54 1.57 -12.84
C THR A 224 14.45 2.45 -13.45
N ALA A 225 13.95 2.17 -14.66
CA ALA A 225 12.85 2.93 -15.26
C ALA A 225 11.48 2.37 -14.82
N GLY A 226 11.06 2.66 -13.58
CA GLY A 226 9.70 2.40 -13.12
C GLY A 226 9.04 3.68 -12.66
N ALA A 227 8.05 4.23 -13.38
CA ALA A 227 7.25 5.32 -12.84
C ALA A 227 6.60 4.84 -11.52
N GLY A 228 6.94 5.50 -10.41
CA GLY A 228 6.42 5.20 -9.09
C GLY A 228 5.43 6.27 -8.68
N PHE A 229 4.48 5.95 -7.82
CA PHE A 229 3.66 6.96 -7.16
C PHE A 229 4.37 7.35 -5.86
N SER A 230 4.39 8.64 -5.49
CA SER A 230 4.97 9.13 -4.23
C SER A 230 4.15 8.75 -2.99
N GLY A 231 2.96 8.18 -3.21
CA GLY A 231 2.26 7.34 -2.25
C GLY A 231 2.46 5.87 -2.60
N SER A 232 2.78 5.05 -1.60
CA SER A 232 2.48 3.62 -1.69
C SER A 232 0.97 3.47 -1.69
N THR A 233 0.34 3.41 -2.86
CA THR A 233 -0.87 2.59 -2.94
C THR A 233 -0.38 1.16 -2.82
N THR A 234 -0.91 0.39 -1.87
CA THR A 234 -0.67 -1.05 -1.69
C THR A 234 -1.21 -1.91 -2.84
N SER A 235 -1.29 -1.34 -4.04
CA SER A 235 -1.74 -1.98 -5.27
C SER A 235 -0.61 -1.91 -6.29
N ASP A 236 -0.04 -3.08 -6.57
CA ASP A 236 0.69 -3.31 -7.81
C ASP A 236 -0.18 -2.86 -9.00
N ALA A 237 0.36 -1.91 -9.78
CA ALA A 237 -0.01 -1.51 -11.13
C ALA A 237 -1.49 -1.63 -11.58
N ALA A 238 -2.18 -0.49 -11.74
CA ALA A 238 -3.10 -0.31 -12.85
C ALA A 238 -3.31 1.18 -13.18
N LEU A 239 -2.92 1.60 -14.38
CA LEU A 239 -3.51 2.74 -15.09
C LEU A 239 -4.95 2.36 -15.51
N GLY A 240 -5.81 2.14 -14.53
CA GLY A 240 -7.24 1.92 -14.69
C GLY A 240 -7.96 3.02 -13.94
N THR A 241 -8.59 3.92 -14.68
CA THR A 241 -9.59 4.84 -14.17
C THR A 241 -10.69 4.05 -13.44
N THR A 242 -10.64 4.05 -12.11
CA THR A 242 -11.84 3.91 -11.30
C THR A 242 -11.73 4.92 -10.17
N ASP A 243 -12.56 5.97 -10.27
CA ASP A 243 -13.18 6.60 -9.11
C ASP A 243 -13.93 5.51 -8.31
N SER A 244 -13.21 4.66 -7.60
CA SER A 244 -13.78 3.86 -6.55
C SER A 244 -13.17 4.37 -5.26
N PHE A 245 -13.98 5.15 -4.53
CA PHE A 245 -13.82 5.32 -3.09
C PHE A 245 -13.36 4.00 -2.47
N PRO A 246 -12.39 3.99 -1.54
CA PRO A 246 -12.03 2.76 -0.85
C PRO A 246 -13.29 2.22 -0.14
N CYS A 247 -13.88 1.18 -0.70
CA CYS A 247 -15.12 0.56 -0.21
C CYS A 247 -14.97 0.03 1.23
N PHE A 248 -13.73 -0.26 1.65
CA PHE A 248 -13.39 -0.77 2.97
C PHE A 248 -13.04 0.31 4.00
N HIS A 249 -12.69 1.52 3.55
CA HIS A 249 -12.31 2.61 4.45
C HIS A 249 -13.45 3.61 4.50
N ARG A 250 -14.54 3.22 5.17
CA ARG A 250 -15.54 4.21 5.54
C ARG A 250 -14.92 5.16 6.55
N GLY A 251 -14.88 6.45 6.21
CA GLY A 251 -14.37 7.48 7.09
C GLY A 251 -14.95 7.32 8.50
N ALA A 252 -14.07 7.01 9.45
CA ALA A 252 -14.44 6.80 10.84
C ALA A 252 -14.27 8.08 11.67
N ALA A 253 -14.59 9.23 11.06
CA ALA A 253 -14.43 10.53 11.70
C ALA A 253 -15.21 10.56 13.03
N GLY A 254 -14.51 10.86 14.13
CA GLY A 254 -15.06 10.90 15.48
C GLY A 254 -15.04 9.57 16.25
N ALA A 255 -14.60 8.47 15.65
CA ALA A 255 -14.26 7.25 16.39
C ALA A 255 -12.94 7.44 17.14
N ALA A 256 -12.79 6.81 18.29
CA ALA A 256 -11.55 6.71 19.06
C ALA A 256 -10.60 5.63 18.52
N LEU A 257 -11.15 4.64 17.81
CA LEU A 257 -10.43 3.55 17.16
C LEU A 257 -11.30 3.03 16.02
N ALA A 258 -10.67 2.70 14.89
CA ALA A 258 -11.33 2.06 13.76
C ALA A 258 -10.44 1.05 13.05
N TRP A 259 -10.81 -0.23 13.08
CA TRP A 259 -10.12 -1.29 12.33
C TRP A 259 -11.05 -1.91 11.30
N ASP A 260 -10.69 -1.74 10.03
CA ASP A 260 -11.38 -2.32 8.86
C ASP A 260 -10.74 -3.61 8.38
N PHE A 261 -9.55 -3.94 8.89
CA PHE A 261 -8.75 -5.10 8.47
C PHE A 261 -8.50 -5.19 6.96
N ALA A 262 -8.53 -4.06 6.26
CA ALA A 262 -8.54 -3.97 4.82
C ALA A 262 -7.15 -3.92 4.17
N GLU A 263 -6.09 -4.04 4.97
CA GLU A 263 -4.71 -3.99 4.51
C GLU A 263 -4.36 -5.27 3.74
N ARG A 264 -3.71 -5.14 2.58
CA ARG A 264 -3.27 -6.29 1.78
C ARG A 264 -2.04 -6.94 2.42
N GLY A 265 -2.28 -7.87 3.33
CA GLY A 265 -1.24 -8.64 4.03
C GLY A 265 -0.54 -7.89 5.18
N GLY A 266 0.48 -8.51 5.76
CA GLY A 266 1.17 -8.02 6.96
C GLY A 266 0.39 -8.26 8.26
N SER A 267 1.00 -7.91 9.39
CA SER A 267 0.41 -8.08 10.73
C SER A 267 -0.17 -6.78 11.31
N THR A 268 -0.12 -5.66 10.60
CA THR A 268 -0.67 -4.39 11.09
C THR A 268 -2.14 -4.25 10.70
N ALA A 269 -3.01 -3.90 11.65
CA ALA A 269 -4.35 -3.37 11.41
C ALA A 269 -4.30 -1.85 11.57
N LEU A 270 -4.48 -1.10 10.50
CA LEU A 270 -4.41 0.36 10.50
C LEU A 270 -5.62 0.94 11.22
N ASP A 271 -5.38 1.96 12.04
CA ASP A 271 -6.45 2.74 12.65
C ASP A 271 -6.95 3.84 11.69
N SER A 272 -8.09 3.59 11.03
CA SER A 272 -8.71 4.53 10.10
C SER A 272 -9.42 5.72 10.80
N SER A 273 -9.38 5.80 12.13
CA SER A 273 -9.91 6.95 12.88
C SER A 273 -8.97 8.15 12.90
N GLY A 274 -7.69 7.95 12.59
CA GLY A 274 -6.64 8.99 12.63
C GLY A 274 -6.03 9.23 14.01
N ASN A 275 -6.37 8.41 15.03
CA ASN A 275 -5.86 8.57 16.40
C ASN A 275 -4.59 7.75 16.68
N GLY A 276 -3.99 7.12 15.67
CA GLY A 276 -2.77 6.33 15.80
C GLY A 276 -2.95 5.08 16.68
N ARG A 277 -4.16 4.50 16.70
CA ARG A 277 -4.47 3.26 17.46
C ARG A 277 -4.27 2.01 16.61
N ASP A 278 -3.18 1.97 15.86
CA ASP A 278 -2.84 0.84 15.01
C ASP A 278 -2.77 -0.44 15.84
N GLY A 279 -3.39 -1.48 15.31
CA GLY A 279 -3.42 -2.83 15.84
C GLY A 279 -2.31 -3.70 15.29
N LEU A 280 -1.93 -4.72 16.07
CA LEU A 280 -1.02 -5.78 15.67
C LEU A 280 -1.74 -7.13 15.78
N LEU A 281 -1.79 -7.88 14.68
CA LEU A 281 -2.25 -9.26 14.59
C LEU A 281 -1.17 -10.16 15.20
N GLY A 282 -1.52 -10.85 16.29
CA GLY A 282 -0.66 -11.84 16.93
C GLY A 282 -0.77 -13.23 16.29
N ALA A 283 0.09 -14.15 16.75
CA ALA A 283 0.15 -15.51 16.22
C ALA A 283 -1.17 -16.27 16.46
N GLY A 284 -1.87 -16.60 15.38
CA GLY A 284 -3.19 -17.26 15.37
C GLY A 284 -4.35 -16.36 14.89
N ALA A 285 -4.11 -15.05 14.76
CA ALA A 285 -4.99 -14.16 14.00
C ALA A 285 -4.52 -14.15 12.53
N ALA A 286 -5.43 -14.43 11.59
CA ALA A 286 -5.13 -14.44 10.17
C ALA A 286 -6.04 -13.47 9.42
N ARG A 287 -5.47 -12.65 8.56
CA ARG A 287 -6.26 -11.78 7.68
C ARG A 287 -6.79 -12.57 6.49
N THR A 288 -8.07 -12.40 6.20
CA THR A 288 -8.69 -12.83 4.95
C THR A 288 -8.92 -11.59 4.09
N ASN A 289 -8.29 -11.56 2.91
CA ASN A 289 -8.55 -10.51 1.93
C ASN A 289 -9.92 -10.72 1.30
N GLY A 290 -10.59 -9.64 0.92
CA GLY A 290 -11.88 -9.68 0.23
C GLY A 290 -11.96 -8.65 -0.90
N SER A 291 -12.83 -8.91 -1.87
CA SER A 291 -13.32 -7.89 -2.81
C SER A 291 -14.27 -6.90 -2.13
N CYS A 292 -14.62 -5.78 -2.78
CA CYS A 292 -15.58 -4.79 -2.22
C CYS A 292 -16.92 -5.41 -1.83
N THR A 293 -17.29 -6.52 -2.47
CA THR A 293 -18.51 -7.27 -2.15
C THR A 293 -18.34 -8.24 -0.98
N GLU A 294 -17.14 -8.78 -0.78
CA GLU A 294 -16.90 -9.81 0.25
C GLU A 294 -16.47 -9.21 1.59
N ASN A 295 -15.92 -8.00 1.57
CA ASN A 295 -15.25 -7.31 2.67
C ASN A 295 -14.07 -8.12 3.27
N PRO A 296 -12.88 -7.53 3.44
CA PRO A 296 -11.80 -8.17 4.17
C PRO A 296 -12.17 -8.32 5.65
N PHE A 297 -11.57 -9.27 6.36
CA PHE A 297 -11.81 -9.49 7.79
C PHE A 297 -10.64 -10.23 8.44
N VAL A 298 -10.63 -10.30 9.76
CA VAL A 298 -9.70 -11.16 10.52
C VAL A 298 -10.40 -12.42 11.01
N THR A 299 -9.71 -13.56 10.94
CA THR A 299 -10.17 -14.85 11.44
C THR A 299 -9.31 -15.35 12.59
N PHE A 300 -9.97 -16.08 13.49
CA PHE A 300 -9.36 -16.77 14.62
C PHE A 300 -9.77 -18.25 14.57
N SER A 301 -8.80 -19.15 14.65
CA SER A 301 -9.01 -20.60 14.51
C SER A 301 -8.97 -21.33 15.85
N ASP A 302 -9.52 -22.53 15.89
CA ASP A 302 -9.42 -23.43 17.05
C ASP A 302 -7.94 -23.78 17.36
N GLY A 303 -7.64 -24.02 18.64
CA GLY A 303 -6.28 -24.27 19.14
C GLY A 303 -5.38 -23.03 19.20
N SER A 304 -5.93 -21.85 18.90
CA SER A 304 -5.26 -20.57 19.03
C SER A 304 -4.83 -20.28 20.48
N SER A 305 -3.58 -19.82 20.65
CA SER A 305 -3.05 -19.47 21.98
C SER A 305 -3.55 -18.10 22.47
N GLN A 306 -3.18 -17.71 23.69
CA GLN A 306 -3.43 -16.37 24.24
C GLN A 306 -2.76 -15.21 23.44
N SER A 307 -1.95 -15.56 22.43
CA SER A 307 -1.33 -14.63 21.48
C SER A 307 -2.16 -14.44 20.21
N ALA A 308 -3.24 -15.19 19.99
CA ALA A 308 -4.14 -15.07 18.84
C ALA A 308 -5.13 -13.92 19.04
N VAL A 309 -4.58 -12.72 19.13
CA VAL A 309 -5.33 -11.49 19.32
C VAL A 309 -4.95 -10.46 18.28
N VAL A 310 -5.88 -9.58 17.94
CA VAL A 310 -5.50 -8.26 17.42
C VAL A 310 -5.55 -7.28 18.57
N HIS A 311 -4.50 -6.47 18.77
CA HIS A 311 -4.44 -5.55 19.90
C HIS A 311 -3.82 -4.22 19.51
N THR A 312 -4.24 -3.12 20.16
CA THR A 312 -3.59 -1.82 19.98
C THR A 312 -2.12 -1.89 20.38
N THR A 313 -1.25 -1.19 19.65
CA THR A 313 0.19 -1.13 19.96
C THR A 313 0.53 -0.13 21.07
N SER A 314 -0.35 0.84 21.31
CA SER A 314 -0.23 1.84 22.37
C SER A 314 -1.29 1.65 23.45
N SER A 315 -0.92 1.97 24.69
CA SER A 315 -1.85 1.98 25.81
C SER A 315 -2.67 3.27 25.85
N THR A 316 -3.91 3.17 26.29
CA THR A 316 -4.84 4.29 26.50
C THR A 316 -5.51 4.19 27.86
N THR A 317 -6.06 5.28 28.37
CA THR A 317 -6.95 5.23 29.52
C THR A 317 -8.32 4.71 29.09
N ALA A 318 -8.86 3.75 29.83
CA ALA A 318 -10.15 3.17 29.53
C ALA A 318 -11.27 4.23 29.55
N PRO A 319 -12.10 4.34 28.49
CA PRO A 319 -13.11 5.39 28.42
C PRO A 319 -14.23 5.15 29.45
N PRO A 320 -14.68 6.21 30.16
CA PRO A 320 -15.76 6.10 31.15
C PRO A 320 -17.17 6.13 30.53
N THR A 321 -17.29 6.55 29.27
CA THR A 321 -18.49 6.49 28.45
C THR A 321 -18.05 6.19 27.03
N PHE A 322 -18.71 5.25 26.37
CA PHE A 322 -18.28 4.74 25.07
C PHE A 322 -19.38 3.92 24.39
N ALA A 323 -19.19 3.68 23.09
CA ALA A 323 -19.83 2.61 22.36
C ALA A 323 -18.77 1.79 21.62
N VAL A 324 -18.87 0.46 21.69
CA VAL A 324 -18.10 -0.48 20.89
C VAL A 324 -19.03 -1.04 19.82
N GLU A 325 -18.58 -0.97 18.57
CA GLU A 325 -19.28 -1.50 17.41
C GLU A 325 -18.36 -2.49 16.69
N LEU A 326 -18.90 -3.63 16.26
CA LEU A 326 -18.17 -4.59 15.43
C LEU A 326 -19.14 -5.45 14.61
N TRP A 327 -18.62 -6.01 13.52
CA TRP A 327 -19.22 -7.13 12.83
C TRP A 327 -18.49 -8.41 13.21
N PHE A 328 -19.23 -9.50 13.41
CA PHE A 328 -18.63 -10.80 13.69
C PHE A 328 -19.45 -11.94 13.10
N ARG A 329 -18.82 -13.11 12.98
CA ARG A 329 -19.45 -14.37 12.58
C ARG A 329 -18.81 -15.51 13.35
N THR A 330 -19.62 -16.40 13.90
CA THR A 330 -19.16 -17.61 14.58
C THR A 330 -20.21 -18.72 14.51
N ASP A 331 -19.76 -19.96 14.59
CA ASP A 331 -20.56 -21.17 14.77
C ASP A 331 -20.25 -21.86 16.11
N ARG A 332 -19.56 -21.14 17.02
CA ARG A 332 -19.13 -21.64 18.33
C ARG A 332 -19.83 -20.89 19.46
N PRO A 333 -20.45 -21.59 20.43
CA PRO A 333 -21.04 -20.97 21.62
C PRO A 333 -19.99 -20.69 22.70
N GLN A 334 -18.90 -20.01 22.35
CA GLN A 334 -17.81 -19.66 23.28
C GLN A 334 -16.88 -18.59 22.70
N GLY A 335 -16.08 -17.99 23.58
CA GLY A 335 -14.98 -17.11 23.23
C GLY A 335 -15.28 -15.62 23.41
N ARG A 336 -14.21 -14.85 23.65
CA ARG A 336 -14.28 -13.39 23.81
C ARG A 336 -13.94 -12.71 22.49
N LEU A 337 -14.91 -11.96 21.95
CA LEU A 337 -14.77 -11.28 20.67
C LEU A 337 -13.86 -10.05 20.80
N PHE A 338 -14.16 -9.17 21.75
CA PHE A 338 -13.50 -7.89 21.89
C PHE A 338 -13.57 -7.33 23.31
N GLY A 339 -12.61 -6.51 23.71
CA GLY A 339 -12.73 -5.67 24.90
C GLY A 339 -11.41 -5.05 25.36
N PHE A 340 -11.43 -4.42 26.51
CA PHE A 340 -10.31 -3.66 27.06
C PHE A 340 -9.52 -4.48 28.09
N THR A 341 -8.19 -4.41 28.07
CA THR A 341 -7.31 -5.27 28.89
C THR A 341 -6.04 -4.55 29.35
N GLY A 342 -5.47 -4.91 30.51
CA GLY A 342 -4.30 -4.21 31.06
C GLY A 342 -2.97 -4.48 30.33
N THR A 343 -2.89 -5.54 29.53
CA THR A 343 -1.70 -5.87 28.71
C THR A 343 -2.12 -5.99 27.23
N PRO A 344 -1.20 -6.05 26.25
CA PRO A 344 -1.56 -6.25 24.83
C PRO A 344 -1.74 -7.72 24.42
N THR A 345 -1.04 -8.66 25.06
CA THR A 345 -1.15 -10.12 24.84
C THR A 345 -1.11 -10.88 26.18
N GLY A 346 -1.41 -12.18 26.17
CA GLY A 346 -1.38 -13.03 27.38
C GLY A 346 -2.47 -12.72 28.40
N THR A 347 -2.37 -13.35 29.57
CA THR A 347 -3.35 -13.22 30.67
C THR A 347 -3.17 -11.92 31.44
N THR A 348 -4.26 -11.32 31.90
CA THR A 348 -4.25 -10.17 32.82
C THR A 348 -5.38 -10.26 33.85
N GLY A 349 -5.22 -9.60 34.99
CA GLY A 349 -6.27 -9.38 36.00
C GLY A 349 -7.15 -8.16 35.72
N ALA A 350 -6.73 -7.26 34.83
CA ALA A 350 -7.49 -6.08 34.42
C ALA A 350 -8.12 -6.33 33.04
N TYR A 351 -9.40 -6.67 33.03
CA TYR A 351 -10.17 -6.93 31.81
C TYR A 351 -11.61 -6.44 31.97
N ASP A 352 -12.08 -5.65 31.01
CA ASP A 352 -13.35 -4.93 31.11
C ASP A 352 -13.89 -4.58 29.72
N ARG A 353 -15.12 -4.05 29.64
CA ARG A 353 -15.80 -3.61 28.41
C ARG A 353 -15.86 -4.76 27.40
N ASN A 354 -16.32 -5.90 27.88
CA ASN A 354 -16.16 -7.18 27.21
C ASN A 354 -17.38 -7.49 26.35
N PHE A 355 -17.10 -7.88 25.11
CA PHE A 355 -17.98 -8.64 24.23
C PHE A 355 -17.52 -10.10 24.20
N TYR A 356 -18.43 -11.03 24.48
CA TYR A 356 -18.16 -12.47 24.43
C TYR A 356 -19.40 -13.28 24.07
N VAL A 357 -19.21 -14.50 23.57
CA VAL A 357 -20.26 -15.50 23.40
C VAL A 357 -20.24 -16.41 24.61
N GLY A 358 -21.38 -16.52 25.30
CA GLY A 358 -21.52 -17.45 26.41
C GLY A 358 -21.79 -18.89 25.94
N THR A 359 -21.71 -19.83 26.87
CA THR A 359 -21.92 -21.28 26.59
C THR A 359 -23.30 -21.63 26.02
N ASP A 360 -24.28 -20.73 26.19
CA ASP A 360 -25.61 -20.85 25.63
C ASP A 360 -25.74 -20.29 24.19
N GLY A 361 -24.63 -19.86 23.58
CA GLY A 361 -24.57 -19.32 22.22
C GLY A 361 -25.07 -17.89 22.07
N ARG A 362 -25.32 -17.18 23.17
CA ARG A 362 -25.82 -15.81 23.15
C ARG A 362 -24.68 -14.80 23.29
N LEU A 363 -24.86 -13.62 22.70
CA LEU A 363 -23.92 -12.52 22.80
C LEU A 363 -24.10 -11.81 24.14
N VAL A 364 -22.99 -11.58 24.85
CA VAL A 364 -22.96 -10.86 26.11
C VAL A 364 -22.07 -9.64 25.97
N PHE A 365 -22.56 -8.50 26.44
CA PHE A 365 -21.79 -7.26 26.58
C PHE A 365 -21.86 -6.77 28.02
N GLY A 366 -20.74 -6.31 28.57
CA GLY A 366 -20.78 -5.74 29.90
C GLY A 366 -19.52 -5.03 30.37
N VAL A 367 -19.67 -4.42 31.55
CA VAL A 367 -18.63 -3.66 32.24
C VAL A 367 -18.49 -4.12 33.68
N TRP A 368 -17.32 -3.87 34.26
CA TRP A 368 -17.02 -4.09 35.67
C TRP A 368 -17.43 -2.87 36.48
N ASP A 369 -18.54 -2.98 37.19
CA ASP A 369 -19.12 -1.92 38.02
C ASP A 369 -18.63 -2.08 39.46
N THR A 370 -17.54 -1.37 39.78
CA THR A 370 -16.84 -1.39 41.08
C THR A 370 -16.33 -2.76 41.52
N SER A 371 -17.21 -3.67 41.93
CA SER A 371 -16.88 -4.99 42.48
C SER A 371 -17.59 -6.15 41.77
N VAL A 372 -18.43 -5.88 40.77
CA VAL A 372 -19.22 -6.90 40.09
C VAL A 372 -19.35 -6.60 38.59
N ALA A 373 -19.28 -7.64 37.76
CA ALA A 373 -19.60 -7.52 36.35
C ALA A 373 -21.11 -7.31 36.17
N LYS A 374 -21.49 -6.25 35.45
CA LYS A 374 -22.87 -6.04 34.98
C LYS A 374 -22.91 -6.18 33.48
N VAL A 375 -23.80 -7.07 33.03
CA VAL A 375 -23.92 -7.43 31.62
C VAL A 375 -25.36 -7.27 31.12
N VAL A 376 -25.48 -7.19 29.81
CA VAL A 376 -26.68 -7.35 29.00
C VAL A 376 -26.42 -8.47 27.99
N GLN A 377 -27.45 -9.20 27.61
CA GLN A 377 -27.32 -10.42 26.80
C GLN A 377 -28.39 -10.46 25.71
N SER A 378 -28.04 -10.96 24.53
CA SER A 378 -28.99 -11.11 23.43
C SER A 378 -30.12 -12.09 23.80
N PRO A 379 -31.36 -11.86 23.33
CA PRO A 379 -32.48 -12.76 23.62
C PRO A 379 -32.39 -14.10 22.87
N GLY A 380 -31.70 -14.10 21.73
CA GLY A 380 -31.47 -15.27 20.89
C GLY A 380 -29.98 -15.61 20.79
N ARG A 381 -29.72 -16.81 20.26
CA ARG A 381 -28.37 -17.26 19.90
C ARG A 381 -27.84 -16.48 18.69
N ILE A 382 -26.52 -16.37 18.58
CA ILE A 382 -25.80 -15.67 17.50
C ILE A 382 -24.74 -16.55 16.83
N ASP A 383 -24.68 -17.83 17.20
CA ASP A 383 -23.66 -18.78 16.74
C ASP A 383 -24.17 -19.61 15.55
N ASP A 384 -24.86 -18.95 14.63
CA ASP A 384 -25.50 -19.57 13.46
C ASP A 384 -24.60 -19.60 12.21
N GLY A 385 -23.36 -19.14 12.32
CA GLY A 385 -22.41 -19.08 11.21
C GLY A 385 -22.69 -17.94 10.23
N THR A 386 -23.55 -16.96 10.57
CA THR A 386 -23.81 -15.76 9.77
C THR A 386 -23.18 -14.51 10.37
N TRP A 387 -23.12 -13.42 9.59
CA TRP A 387 -22.58 -12.14 10.05
C TRP A 387 -23.63 -11.38 10.86
N HIS A 388 -23.26 -10.98 12.07
CA HIS A 388 -24.06 -10.11 12.94
C HIS A 388 -23.34 -8.79 13.18
N HIS A 389 -24.11 -7.70 13.25
CA HIS A 389 -23.66 -6.41 13.72
C HIS A 389 -23.99 -6.27 15.21
N ALA A 390 -23.01 -5.90 16.01
CA ALA A 390 -23.22 -5.67 17.44
C ALA A 390 -22.73 -4.29 17.85
N VAL A 391 -23.56 -3.61 18.66
CA VAL A 391 -23.18 -2.36 19.33
C VAL A 391 -23.45 -2.49 20.82
N GLY A 392 -22.40 -2.36 21.62
CA GLY A 392 -22.45 -2.38 23.07
C GLY A 392 -22.05 -1.01 23.58
N GLN A 393 -22.91 -0.36 24.36
CA GLN A 393 -22.65 1.00 24.81
C GLN A 393 -22.93 1.19 26.29
N PHE A 394 -22.11 2.04 26.90
CA PHE A 394 -22.17 2.35 28.31
C PHE A 394 -22.05 3.86 28.54
N THR A 395 -22.95 4.37 29.36
CA THR A 395 -22.81 5.61 30.11
C THR A 395 -23.37 5.40 31.51
N ALA A 396 -23.00 6.22 32.49
CA ALA A 396 -23.48 6.04 33.86
C ALA A 396 -25.02 6.02 33.90
N GLY A 397 -25.60 4.97 34.47
CA GLY A 397 -27.05 4.72 34.51
C GLY A 397 -27.64 4.05 33.27
N ARG A 398 -26.83 3.61 32.30
CA ARG A 398 -27.31 2.94 31.08
C ARG A 398 -26.24 2.03 30.45
N LEU A 399 -26.56 0.74 30.38
CA LEU A 399 -25.82 -0.25 29.61
C LEU A 399 -26.77 -0.90 28.60
N GLU A 400 -26.38 -0.89 27.33
CA GLU A 400 -27.23 -1.33 26.22
C GLU A 400 -26.47 -2.24 25.26
N LEU A 401 -27.19 -3.22 24.71
CA LEU A 401 -26.75 -4.09 23.64
C LEU A 401 -27.74 -3.99 22.49
N HIS A 402 -27.22 -3.66 21.32
CA HIS A 402 -27.92 -3.73 20.05
C HIS A 402 -27.32 -4.85 19.20
N VAL A 403 -28.19 -5.60 18.53
CA VAL A 403 -27.82 -6.65 17.57
C VAL A 403 -28.60 -6.39 16.29
N ASP A 404 -27.90 -6.39 15.16
CA ASP A 404 -28.45 -6.20 13.82
C ASP A 404 -29.34 -4.94 13.71
N GLY A 405 -28.84 -3.84 14.27
CA GLY A 405 -29.51 -2.54 14.25
C GLY A 405 -30.64 -2.34 15.27
N VAL A 406 -30.98 -3.37 16.08
CA VAL A 406 -32.12 -3.36 17.02
C VAL A 406 -31.65 -3.45 18.47
N LEU A 407 -32.31 -2.74 19.39
CA LEU A 407 -32.03 -2.86 20.83
C LEU A 407 -32.41 -4.26 21.32
N ALA A 408 -31.42 -5.06 21.71
CA ALA A 408 -31.60 -6.44 22.15
C ALA A 408 -31.80 -6.55 23.67
N ALA A 409 -31.07 -5.74 24.45
CA ALA A 409 -31.18 -5.70 25.90
C ALA A 409 -30.66 -4.37 26.46
N SER A 410 -31.19 -3.96 27.60
CA SER A 410 -30.74 -2.76 28.33
C SER A 410 -30.89 -2.94 29.84
N ARG A 411 -30.14 -2.15 30.60
CA ARG A 411 -30.29 -2.00 32.05
C ARG A 411 -29.82 -0.63 32.51
N THR A 412 -30.36 -0.16 33.64
CA THR A 412 -30.15 1.21 34.13
C THR A 412 -29.48 1.30 35.50
N ASP A 413 -29.18 0.17 36.12
CA ASP A 413 -28.59 0.09 37.45
C ASP A 413 -27.05 0.11 37.44
N VAL A 414 -26.41 0.25 36.27
CA VAL A 414 -24.95 0.25 36.10
C VAL A 414 -24.43 1.68 36.25
N LEU A 415 -23.57 1.94 37.24
CA LEU A 415 -23.15 3.32 37.55
C LEU A 415 -21.71 3.61 37.13
N THR A 416 -20.84 2.60 37.14
CA THR A 416 -19.42 2.77 36.82
C THR A 416 -18.93 1.71 35.84
N ALA A 417 -17.84 2.04 35.15
CA ALA A 417 -16.96 1.09 34.49
C ALA A 417 -15.55 1.37 35.00
N VAL A 418 -14.81 0.35 35.41
CA VAL A 418 -13.49 0.54 36.00
C VAL A 418 -12.55 1.21 35.00
N SER A 419 -11.76 2.17 35.49
CA SER A 419 -10.78 2.91 34.69
C SER A 419 -9.37 2.43 35.02
N TYR A 420 -8.59 2.16 33.98
CA TYR A 420 -7.18 1.79 34.04
C TYR A 420 -6.53 2.07 32.68
N ASN A 421 -5.20 2.09 32.63
CA ASN A 421 -4.48 2.15 31.35
C ASN A 421 -4.36 0.75 30.76
N GLY A 422 -4.71 0.59 29.49
CA GLY A 422 -4.79 -0.71 28.84
C GLY A 422 -4.86 -0.63 27.32
N TYR A 423 -5.26 -1.74 26.72
CA TYR A 423 -5.23 -2.02 25.29
C TYR A 423 -6.57 -2.62 24.88
N TRP A 424 -7.06 -2.20 23.72
CA TRP A 424 -8.18 -2.88 23.05
C TRP A 424 -7.67 -4.17 22.44
N ARG A 425 -8.40 -5.28 22.63
CA ARG A 425 -8.06 -6.58 22.05
C ARG A 425 -9.27 -7.25 21.42
N ALA A 426 -9.06 -7.88 20.27
CA ALA A 426 -10.00 -8.78 19.60
C ALA A 426 -9.50 -10.24 19.64
N GLY A 427 -10.41 -11.21 19.67
CA GLY A 427 -10.14 -12.64 19.43
C GLY A 427 -9.86 -13.52 20.65
N HIS A 428 -9.28 -12.97 21.72
CA HIS A 428 -9.04 -13.71 22.96
C HIS A 428 -9.02 -12.75 24.15
N GLY A 429 -9.45 -13.23 25.31
CA GLY A 429 -9.17 -12.61 26.60
C GLY A 429 -9.91 -13.29 27.73
N ARG A 430 -9.31 -13.24 28.92
CA ARG A 430 -9.87 -13.83 30.15
C ARG A 430 -11.30 -13.34 30.40
N ILE A 431 -12.21 -14.28 30.64
CA ILE A 431 -13.56 -14.06 31.17
C ILE A 431 -13.77 -15.16 32.22
N GLU A 432 -13.95 -14.80 33.48
CA GLU A 432 -14.03 -15.75 34.59
C GLU A 432 -15.46 -15.98 35.07
N SER A 433 -15.65 -16.92 35.99
CA SER A 433 -16.94 -17.21 36.64
C SER A 433 -17.56 -16.04 37.40
N THR A 434 -16.80 -14.98 37.67
CA THR A 434 -17.31 -13.71 38.20
C THR A 434 -18.10 -12.89 37.17
N TRP A 435 -17.94 -13.20 35.89
CA TRP A 435 -18.77 -12.66 34.80
C TRP A 435 -19.93 -13.62 34.52
N PRO A 436 -21.16 -13.13 34.32
CA PRO A 436 -22.29 -14.00 33.99
C PRO A 436 -22.10 -14.77 32.68
N ASN A 437 -22.49 -16.05 32.66
CA ASN A 437 -22.44 -16.93 31.50
C ASN A 437 -21.07 -16.91 30.76
N PRO A 438 -19.95 -17.11 31.48
CA PRO A 438 -18.62 -17.03 30.88
C PRO A 438 -18.43 -18.18 29.88
N PRO A 439 -17.63 -17.99 28.83
CA PRO A 439 -17.24 -19.10 27.97
C PRO A 439 -16.35 -20.09 28.73
N THR A 440 -16.43 -21.37 28.37
CA THR A 440 -15.51 -22.41 28.87
C THR A 440 -14.09 -22.23 28.31
N ASP A 441 -14.00 -21.78 27.06
CA ASP A 441 -12.76 -21.37 26.41
C ASP A 441 -12.87 -19.89 26.00
N PRO A 442 -12.01 -18.98 26.51
CA PRO A 442 -12.04 -17.57 26.16
C PRO A 442 -11.58 -17.28 24.72
N THR A 443 -11.06 -18.27 23.99
CA THR A 443 -10.62 -18.14 22.60
C THR A 443 -11.83 -18.04 21.69
N PHE A 444 -11.96 -16.92 20.99
CA PHE A 444 -12.97 -16.77 19.94
C PHE A 444 -12.52 -17.53 18.70
N VAL A 445 -13.45 -18.29 18.12
CA VAL A 445 -13.26 -18.98 16.84
C VAL A 445 -14.32 -18.43 15.89
N GLY A 446 -13.87 -17.83 14.79
CA GLY A 446 -14.76 -17.12 13.88
C GLY A 446 -14.06 -15.97 13.16
N ALA A 447 -14.86 -15.03 12.66
CA ALA A 447 -14.40 -13.84 11.97
C ALA A 447 -14.87 -12.56 12.67
N ILE A 448 -14.03 -11.52 12.65
CA ILE A 448 -14.33 -10.17 13.14
C ILE A 448 -13.96 -9.16 12.07
N ASP A 449 -14.76 -8.11 11.97
CA ASP A 449 -14.58 -7.04 11.00
C ASP A 449 -15.13 -5.71 11.53
N SER A 450 -14.72 -4.60 10.90
CA SER A 450 -15.31 -3.28 11.06
C SER A 450 -15.45 -2.85 12.53
N VAL A 451 -14.37 -3.04 13.29
CA VAL A 451 -14.33 -2.69 14.71
C VAL A 451 -14.25 -1.18 14.84
N ARG A 452 -15.08 -0.61 15.69
CA ARG A 452 -15.10 0.81 16.05
C ARG A 452 -15.24 0.96 17.55
N VAL A 453 -14.52 1.93 18.12
CA VAL A 453 -14.77 2.44 19.48
C VAL A 453 -15.10 3.91 19.36
N HIS A 454 -16.19 4.35 19.98
CA HIS A 454 -16.67 5.73 19.96
C HIS A 454 -16.46 6.37 21.32
N HIS A 455 -16.15 7.67 21.35
CA HIS A 455 -15.99 8.44 22.61
C HIS A 455 -17.28 8.62 23.42
N GLY A 456 -18.43 8.32 22.82
CA GLY A 456 -19.76 8.46 23.41
C GLY A 456 -20.70 7.34 22.97
N THR A 457 -21.94 7.43 23.41
CA THR A 457 -23.01 6.52 22.97
C THR A 457 -23.52 6.91 21.58
N LEU A 458 -24.04 5.93 20.85
CA LEU A 458 -24.71 6.13 19.57
C LEU A 458 -26.21 6.17 19.77
N SER A 459 -26.90 7.05 19.04
CA SER A 459 -28.36 7.04 18.99
C SER A 459 -28.88 5.78 18.27
N PRO A 460 -30.10 5.30 18.59
CA PRO A 460 -30.70 4.18 17.86
C PRO A 460 -30.72 4.37 16.35
N ALA A 461 -31.01 5.59 15.87
CA ALA A 461 -31.00 5.91 14.45
C ALA A 461 -29.60 5.76 13.81
N GLN A 462 -28.54 6.18 14.50
CA GLN A 462 -27.17 5.98 14.02
C GLN A 462 -26.82 4.48 13.96
N ILE A 463 -27.24 3.69 14.95
CA ILE A 463 -26.99 2.25 14.99
C ILE A 463 -27.71 1.55 13.83
N THR A 464 -28.99 1.85 13.61
CA THR A 464 -29.76 1.29 12.48
C THR A 464 -29.18 1.71 11.13
N ALA A 465 -28.76 2.97 10.98
CA ALA A 465 -28.13 3.45 9.74
C ALA A 465 -26.79 2.75 9.46
N ARG A 466 -25.98 2.51 10.50
CA ARG A 466 -24.70 1.78 10.38
C ARG A 466 -24.92 0.32 9.99
N PHE A 467 -25.89 -0.35 10.61
CA PHE A 467 -26.27 -1.70 10.24
C PHE A 467 -26.75 -1.77 8.77
N ALA A 468 -27.65 -0.86 8.37
CA ALA A 468 -28.19 -0.82 7.01
C ALA A 468 -27.13 -0.49 5.95
N ALA A 469 -26.12 0.30 6.30
CA ALA A 469 -24.98 0.54 5.43
C ALA A 469 -24.16 -0.74 5.22
N GLY A 470 -24.27 -1.73 6.10
CA GLY A 470 -23.58 -3.01 6.00
C GLY A 470 -22.14 -2.95 6.50
N ARG A 471 -21.45 -4.07 6.32
CA ARG A 471 -20.03 -4.23 6.62
C ARG A 471 -19.14 -3.35 5.72
#